data_AF-A0A951JQZ2-F1
#
_entry.id   AF-A0A951JQZ2-F1
#
_cell.length_a   1.000
_cell.length_b   1.000
_cell.length_c   1.000
_cell.angle_alpha   90.00
_cell.angle_beta   90.00
_cell.angle_gamma   90.00
#
_symmetry.space_group_name_H-M   'P 1'
#
loop_
_entity.id
_entity.type
_entity.pdbx_description
1 polymer ?
#
loop_
_entity_poly.entity_id
_entity_poly.type
_entity_poly.pdbx_seq_one_letter_code
_entity_poly.pdbx_strand_id
1 'polypeptide(L)'
;MPFFPRRAPAAALAALLLLAACDDGPTGPTSYVQHAAGGAWVAVVEPAGMPRVESWLPYVDARTEAGGTLRQMRERAARLRLAGQVEEALRREDVAMRLAAGSLTRAPEPARLLAGAAALDEWADRARARLQTGSYPALAAAALAVAGEAEAARASLAVGDTGRAVLHLTRGAIAAREHAPLSVGLRLMAAVETRLASGVGESAGVRRARHLLADARDGLATGDSVRALRRAVYALQLLDAEEITIPGAVRATVDSLAPLQ
;
A
#
# COMPACT_ATOMS: atom_id res chain seq x y z
N MET A 1 10.51 -38.13 -40.08
CA MET A 1 9.61 -37.07 -39.58
C MET A 1 10.14 -36.58 -38.23
N PRO A 2 10.63 -35.34 -38.12
CA PRO A 2 11.17 -34.83 -36.86
C PRO A 2 10.07 -34.25 -35.96
N PHE A 3 10.12 -34.62 -34.68
CA PHE A 3 9.33 -34.02 -33.60
C PHE A 3 9.92 -32.67 -33.21
N PHE A 4 9.18 -31.58 -33.40
CA PHE A 4 9.50 -30.27 -32.83
C PHE A 4 8.82 -30.14 -31.45
N PRO A 5 9.56 -29.89 -30.35
CA PRO A 5 8.94 -29.48 -29.10
C PRO A 5 8.46 -28.02 -29.21
N ARG A 6 7.15 -27.83 -29.03
CA ARG A 6 6.48 -26.53 -28.90
C ARG A 6 7.05 -25.78 -27.69
N ARG A 7 7.81 -24.70 -27.91
CA ARG A 7 8.11 -23.66 -26.91
C ARG A 7 7.23 -22.44 -27.16
N ALA A 8 6.31 -22.15 -26.24
CA ALA A 8 5.71 -20.84 -25.97
C ALA A 8 4.71 -20.97 -24.78
N PRO A 9 4.41 -19.95 -23.95
CA PRO A 9 4.75 -18.52 -24.05
C PRO A 9 5.07 -17.86 -22.67
N ALA A 10 6.28 -18.00 -22.12
CA ALA A 10 6.66 -17.24 -20.91
C ALA A 10 7.06 -15.77 -21.22
N ALA A 11 7.40 -15.47 -22.47
CA ALA A 11 7.90 -14.16 -22.87
C ALA A 11 6.80 -13.12 -23.18
N ALA A 12 5.58 -13.56 -23.47
CA ALA A 12 4.48 -12.65 -23.85
C ALA A 12 3.88 -11.90 -22.64
N LEU A 13 3.96 -12.48 -21.43
CA LEU A 13 3.49 -11.84 -20.19
C LEU A 13 4.46 -10.78 -19.66
N ALA A 14 5.75 -10.87 -20.01
CA ALA A 14 6.74 -9.87 -19.63
C ALA A 14 6.62 -8.57 -20.46
N ALA A 15 6.12 -8.64 -21.70
CA ALA A 15 5.98 -7.49 -22.58
C ALA A 15 4.80 -6.58 -22.20
N LEU A 16 3.72 -7.13 -21.63
CA LEU A 16 2.58 -6.33 -21.13
C LEU A 16 2.87 -5.58 -19.81
N LEU A 17 3.93 -5.96 -19.09
CA LEU A 17 4.35 -5.28 -17.86
C LEU A 17 5.28 -4.07 -18.12
N LEU A 18 5.86 -3.97 -19.32
CA LEU A 18 6.80 -2.89 -19.69
C LEU A 18 6.14 -1.68 -20.36
N LEU A 19 4.91 -1.82 -20.89
CA LEU A 19 4.16 -0.71 -21.51
C LEU A 19 3.48 0.23 -20.51
N ALA A 20 3.52 -0.07 -19.20
CA ALA A 20 2.97 0.79 -18.15
C ALA A 20 4.00 1.79 -17.58
N ALA A 21 5.12 2.02 -18.27
CA ALA A 21 6.17 2.95 -17.85
C ALA A 21 5.89 4.43 -18.21
N CYS A 22 4.67 4.75 -18.65
CA CYS A 22 4.22 6.11 -18.97
C CYS A 22 2.89 6.46 -18.26
N ASP A 23 2.73 6.06 -17.00
CA ASP A 23 1.52 6.29 -16.18
C ASP A 23 1.57 7.60 -15.36
N ASP A 24 2.35 8.60 -15.77
CA ASP A 24 2.38 9.93 -15.14
C ASP A 24 1.26 10.87 -15.63
N GLY A 25 0.27 10.35 -16.35
CA GLY A 25 -0.94 11.07 -16.74
C GLY A 25 -2.08 10.91 -15.72
N PRO A 26 -3.09 11.81 -15.71
CA PRO A 26 -4.29 11.71 -14.87
C PRO A 26 -5.18 10.47 -15.17
N THR A 27 -4.76 9.61 -16.09
CA THR A 27 -5.49 8.46 -16.64
C THR A 27 -4.95 7.10 -16.18
N GLY A 28 -3.98 7.07 -15.26
CA GLY A 28 -3.48 5.82 -14.68
C GLY A 28 -4.59 5.02 -13.97
N PRO A 29 -4.42 3.70 -13.79
CA PRO A 29 -5.44 2.87 -13.16
C PRO A 29 -5.71 3.30 -11.71
N THR A 30 -6.98 3.38 -11.35
CA THR A 30 -7.44 3.80 -10.01
C THR A 30 -7.33 2.71 -8.94
N SER A 31 -7.03 1.47 -9.36
CA SER A 31 -6.70 0.35 -8.48
C SER A 31 -5.74 -0.63 -9.16
N TYR A 32 -4.97 -1.36 -8.34
CA TYR A 32 -4.00 -2.36 -8.76
C TYR A 32 -4.28 -3.66 -8.02
N VAL A 33 -4.29 -4.78 -8.74
CA VAL A 33 -4.37 -6.11 -8.14
C VAL A 33 -3.20 -6.95 -8.60
N GLN A 34 -2.57 -7.62 -7.64
CA GLN A 34 -1.46 -8.50 -7.87
C GLN A 34 -1.63 -9.77 -7.06
N HIS A 35 -1.24 -10.91 -7.63
CA HIS A 35 -1.24 -12.20 -6.96
C HIS A 35 0.21 -12.61 -6.67
N ALA A 36 0.52 -12.85 -5.39
CA ALA A 36 1.84 -13.23 -4.91
C ALA A 36 1.76 -13.81 -3.49
N ALA A 37 2.66 -14.72 -3.14
CA ALA A 37 2.71 -15.46 -1.87
C ALA A 37 1.38 -16.12 -1.50
N GLY A 38 0.69 -16.72 -2.47
CA GLY A 38 -0.61 -17.37 -2.26
C GLY A 38 -1.79 -16.44 -1.96
N GLY A 39 -1.59 -15.12 -2.01
CA GLY A 39 -2.60 -14.11 -1.70
C GLY A 39 -2.83 -13.09 -2.82
N ALA A 40 -3.95 -12.38 -2.74
CA ALA A 40 -4.24 -11.22 -3.58
C ALA A 40 -3.96 -9.92 -2.82
N TRP A 41 -3.17 -9.06 -3.42
CA TRP A 41 -2.79 -7.75 -2.92
C TRP A 41 -3.51 -6.69 -3.72
N VAL A 42 -4.33 -5.87 -3.06
CA VAL A 42 -5.13 -4.84 -3.72
C VAL A 42 -4.77 -3.48 -3.19
N ALA A 43 -4.31 -2.62 -4.09
CA ALA A 43 -4.09 -1.20 -3.83
C ALA A 43 -5.15 -0.35 -4.56
N VAL A 44 -5.66 0.69 -3.90
CA VAL A 44 -6.61 1.67 -4.45
C VAL A 44 -5.97 3.05 -4.33
N VAL A 45 -5.90 3.77 -5.44
CA VAL A 45 -5.29 5.11 -5.48
C VAL A 45 -6.16 6.06 -4.68
N GLU A 46 -5.53 6.85 -3.81
CA GLU A 46 -6.19 7.92 -3.05
C GLU A 46 -6.75 8.98 -4.02
N PRO A 47 -8.04 9.34 -3.94
CA PRO A 47 -8.57 10.47 -4.71
C PRO A 47 -8.03 11.81 -4.18
N ALA A 48 -8.12 12.84 -5.03
CA ALA A 48 -7.80 14.20 -4.61
C ALA A 48 -8.77 14.65 -3.50
N GLY A 49 -8.27 15.43 -2.55
CA GLY A 49 -9.09 15.92 -1.44
C GLY A 49 -9.30 14.92 -0.31
N MET A 50 -8.75 13.70 -0.40
CA MET A 50 -8.74 12.79 0.74
C MET A 50 -8.02 13.45 1.94
N PRO A 51 -8.63 13.44 3.14
CA PRO A 51 -8.06 14.13 4.29
C PRO A 51 -6.65 13.67 4.65
N ARG A 52 -5.75 14.63 4.90
CA ARG A 52 -4.38 14.42 5.37
C ARG A 52 -4.12 15.24 6.63
N VAL A 53 -2.97 15.03 7.29
CA VAL A 53 -2.60 15.85 8.44
C VAL A 53 -2.57 17.34 8.06
N GLU A 54 -2.06 17.66 6.86
CA GLU A 54 -2.03 19.02 6.30
C GLU A 54 -3.42 19.65 6.16
N SER A 55 -4.47 18.85 6.00
CA SER A 55 -5.85 19.35 5.93
C SER A 55 -6.30 19.97 7.24
N TRP A 56 -5.76 19.51 8.37
CA TRP A 56 -6.18 19.90 9.73
C TRP A 56 -5.27 20.92 10.38
N LEU A 57 -3.98 20.97 10.00
CA LEU A 57 -3.01 21.90 10.59
C LEU A 57 -3.46 23.37 10.62
N PRO A 58 -4.14 23.93 9.60
CA PRO A 58 -4.60 25.31 9.67
C PRO A 58 -5.55 25.58 10.85
N TYR A 59 -6.22 24.55 11.37
CA TYR A 59 -7.24 24.66 12.41
C TYR A 59 -6.70 24.36 13.82
N VAL A 60 -5.44 23.95 13.93
CA VAL A 60 -4.74 23.74 15.21
C VAL A 60 -3.94 24.99 15.57
N ASP A 61 -4.03 25.45 16.82
CA ASP A 61 -3.22 26.58 17.27
C ASP A 61 -1.76 26.15 17.47
N ALA A 62 -0.88 26.75 16.67
CA ALA A 62 0.56 26.49 16.70
C ALA A 62 1.26 26.85 18.02
N ARG A 63 0.62 27.65 18.89
CA ARG A 63 1.15 28.06 20.21
C ARG A 63 0.86 27.04 21.31
N THR A 64 -0.02 26.08 21.05
CA THR A 64 -0.37 25.02 22.01
C THR A 64 0.67 23.89 22.01
N GLU A 65 0.67 23.08 23.08
CA GLU A 65 1.47 21.86 23.15
C GLU A 65 1.18 20.91 21.98
N ALA A 66 -0.10 20.79 21.59
CA ALA A 66 -0.52 19.99 20.44
C ALA A 66 0.11 20.51 19.13
N GLY A 67 0.10 21.83 18.92
CA GLY A 67 0.74 22.47 17.77
C GLY A 67 2.25 22.22 17.71
N GLY A 68 2.95 22.31 18.85
CA GLY A 68 4.37 21.97 18.97
C GLY A 68 4.65 20.50 18.66
N THR A 69 3.85 19.60 19.24
CA THR A 69 3.95 18.14 19.05
C THR A 69 3.75 17.74 17.59
N LEU A 70 2.72 18.29 16.92
CA LEU A 70 2.46 18.01 15.51
C LEU A 70 3.61 18.44 14.60
N ARG A 71 4.24 19.59 14.88
CA ARG A 71 5.42 20.04 14.14
C ARG A 71 6.58 19.05 14.28
N GLN A 72 6.89 18.64 15.51
CA GLN A 72 7.94 17.66 15.79
C GLN A 72 7.67 16.30 15.12
N MET A 73 6.41 15.83 15.17
CA MET A 73 6.01 14.59 14.51
C MET A 73 6.21 14.65 12.98
N ARG A 74 5.84 15.76 12.34
CA ARG A 74 6.02 15.94 10.88
C ARG A 74 7.49 15.99 10.49
N GLU A 75 8.29 16.76 11.22
CA GLU A 75 9.75 16.81 10.99
C GLU A 75 10.38 15.44 11.19
N ARG A 76 9.95 14.69 12.21
CA ARG A 76 10.43 13.33 12.44
C ARG A 76 10.00 12.38 11.32
N ALA A 77 8.73 12.42 10.88
CA ALA A 77 8.25 11.62 9.76
C ALA A 77 9.03 11.92 8.46
N ALA A 78 9.34 13.19 8.19
CA ALA A 78 10.18 13.58 7.07
C ALA A 78 11.60 13.00 7.18
N ARG A 79 12.24 13.09 8.35
CA ARG A 79 13.56 12.47 8.58
C ARG A 79 13.53 10.94 8.43
N LEU A 80 12.48 10.30 8.93
CA LEU A 80 12.28 8.85 8.79
C LEU A 80 12.18 8.44 7.32
N ARG A 81 11.44 9.19 6.49
CA ARG A 81 11.39 8.95 5.03
C ARG A 81 12.77 9.07 4.37
N LEU A 82 13.49 10.15 4.67
CA LEU A 82 14.83 10.37 4.12
C LEU A 82 15.82 9.29 4.56
N ALA A 83 15.62 8.68 5.73
CA ALA A 83 16.39 7.56 6.22
C ALA A 83 15.90 6.18 5.69
N GLY A 84 14.92 6.15 4.77
CA GLY A 84 14.34 4.91 4.24
C GLY A 84 13.40 4.18 5.22
N GLN A 85 13.10 4.75 6.39
CA GLN A 85 12.20 4.20 7.41
C GLN A 85 10.75 4.59 7.12
N VAL A 86 10.28 4.29 5.91
CA VAL A 86 9.00 4.78 5.36
C VAL A 86 7.78 4.24 6.12
N GLU A 87 7.82 2.99 6.59
CA GLU A 87 6.74 2.40 7.39
C GLU A 87 6.54 3.15 8.72
N GLU A 88 7.63 3.40 9.45
CA GLU A 88 7.56 4.17 10.70
C GLU A 88 7.12 5.61 10.43
N ALA A 89 7.54 6.21 9.31
CA ALA A 89 7.06 7.53 8.92
C ALA A 89 5.53 7.55 8.74
N LEU A 90 4.94 6.55 8.08
CA LEU A 90 3.49 6.45 7.91
C LEU A 90 2.75 6.26 9.23
N ARG A 91 3.24 5.36 10.11
CA ARG A 91 2.65 5.19 11.45
C ARG A 91 2.63 6.50 12.23
N ARG A 92 3.70 7.29 12.13
CA ARG A 92 3.78 8.61 12.78
C ARG A 92 2.79 9.60 12.19
N GLU A 93 2.56 9.56 10.89
CA GLU A 93 1.59 10.43 10.24
C GLU A 93 0.15 10.11 10.60
N ASP A 94 -0.20 8.82 10.73
CA ASP A 94 -1.53 8.43 11.19
C ASP A 94 -1.79 8.90 12.62
N VAL A 95 -0.79 8.79 13.50
CA VAL A 95 -0.84 9.34 14.87
C VAL A 95 -0.97 10.86 14.83
N ALA A 96 -0.15 11.54 14.02
CA ALA A 96 -0.21 13.00 13.88
C ALA A 96 -1.57 13.46 13.34
N MET A 97 -2.17 12.72 12.41
CA MET A 97 -3.48 13.07 11.87
C MET A 97 -4.58 12.93 12.92
N ARG A 98 -4.57 11.87 13.73
CA ARG A 98 -5.51 11.70 14.86
C ARG A 98 -5.35 12.81 15.89
N LEU A 99 -4.09 13.14 16.24
CA LEU A 99 -3.79 14.24 17.16
C LEU A 99 -4.30 15.58 16.60
N ALA A 100 -4.06 15.87 15.32
CA ALA A 100 -4.51 17.11 14.69
C ALA A 100 -6.04 17.22 14.68
N ALA A 101 -6.73 16.13 14.34
CA ALA A 101 -8.19 16.05 14.36
C ALA A 101 -8.78 16.24 15.76
N GLY A 102 -8.11 15.74 16.80
CA GLY A 102 -8.53 15.91 18.20
C GLY A 102 -8.15 17.25 18.84
N SER A 103 -7.27 18.04 18.21
CA SER A 103 -6.70 19.28 18.78
C SER A 103 -7.15 20.54 18.05
N LEU A 104 -8.27 20.48 17.33
CA LEU A 104 -8.80 21.62 16.60
C LEU A 104 -9.19 22.74 17.57
N THR A 105 -8.71 23.94 17.28
CA THR A 105 -9.05 25.17 18.02
C THR A 105 -10.07 26.03 17.28
N ARG A 106 -10.28 25.72 15.99
CA ARG A 106 -11.23 26.40 15.10
C ARG A 106 -11.97 25.35 14.28
N ALA A 107 -13.25 25.60 14.02
CA ALA A 107 -14.04 24.72 13.17
C ALA A 107 -13.60 24.86 11.69
N PRO A 108 -13.34 23.75 10.99
CA PRO A 108 -13.18 23.79 9.55
C PRO A 108 -14.47 24.20 8.84
N GLU A 109 -14.34 24.80 7.66
CA GLU A 109 -15.50 25.18 6.85
C GLU A 109 -16.29 23.93 6.41
N PRO A 110 -17.64 23.95 6.48
CA PRO A 110 -18.46 22.81 6.08
C PRO A 110 -18.18 22.31 4.66
N ALA A 111 -17.90 23.21 3.71
CA ALA A 111 -17.57 22.84 2.33
C ALA A 111 -16.31 21.96 2.23
N ARG A 112 -15.29 22.21 3.07
CA ARG A 112 -14.08 21.37 3.14
C ARG A 112 -14.40 19.98 3.69
N LEU A 113 -15.26 19.91 4.70
CA LEU A 113 -15.65 18.63 5.32
C LEU A 113 -16.51 17.79 4.36
N LEU A 114 -17.41 18.43 3.62
CA LEU A 114 -18.18 17.78 2.55
C LEU A 114 -17.28 17.29 1.41
N ALA A 115 -16.28 18.07 0.99
CA ALA A 115 -15.31 17.64 -0.01
C ALA A 115 -14.48 16.43 0.47
N GLY A 116 -14.09 16.42 1.76
CA GLY A 116 -13.43 15.26 2.37
C GLY A 116 -14.33 14.01 2.37
N ALA A 117 -15.61 14.15 2.68
CA ALA A 117 -16.56 13.04 2.63
C ALA A 117 -16.78 12.52 1.20
N ALA A 118 -16.83 13.41 0.20
CA ALA A 118 -16.93 13.05 -1.20
C ALA A 118 -15.68 12.28 -1.69
N ALA A 119 -14.48 12.67 -1.22
CA ALA A 119 -13.26 11.92 -1.53
C ALA A 119 -13.26 10.51 -0.92
N LEU A 120 -13.84 10.32 0.28
CA LEU A 120 -14.01 8.98 0.86
C LEU A 120 -15.00 8.12 0.07
N ASP A 121 -16.11 8.71 -0.40
CA ASP A 121 -17.06 8.02 -1.28
C ASP A 121 -16.38 7.60 -2.59
N GLU A 122 -15.64 8.51 -3.23
CA GLU A 122 -14.93 8.20 -4.48
C GLU A 122 -13.93 7.05 -4.29
N TRP A 123 -13.21 7.03 -3.17
CA TRP A 123 -12.35 5.90 -2.83
C TRP A 123 -13.14 4.61 -2.66
N ALA A 124 -14.26 4.65 -1.95
CA ALA A 124 -15.12 3.48 -1.74
C ALA A 124 -15.75 2.98 -3.05
N ASP A 125 -16.10 3.87 -3.97
CA ASP A 125 -16.59 3.55 -5.31
C ASP A 125 -15.51 2.83 -6.14
N ARG A 126 -14.26 3.33 -6.12
CA ARG A 126 -13.11 2.67 -6.75
C ARG A 126 -12.89 1.26 -6.17
N ALA A 127 -12.99 1.12 -4.85
CA ALA A 127 -12.88 -0.18 -4.18
C ALA A 127 -14.03 -1.13 -4.57
N ARG A 128 -15.28 -0.64 -4.62
CA ARG A 128 -16.46 -1.43 -5.04
C ARG A 128 -16.37 -1.87 -6.49
N ALA A 129 -15.95 -0.98 -7.40
CA ALA A 129 -15.69 -1.34 -8.80
C ALA A 129 -14.68 -2.49 -8.89
N ARG A 130 -13.66 -2.50 -8.02
CA ARG A 130 -12.70 -3.61 -7.96
C ARG A 130 -13.32 -4.90 -7.43
N LEU A 131 -14.14 -4.83 -6.39
CA LEU A 131 -14.86 -5.98 -5.81
C LEU A 131 -15.85 -6.64 -6.79
N GLN A 132 -16.32 -5.93 -7.81
CA GLN A 132 -17.13 -6.52 -8.89
C GLN A 132 -16.35 -7.50 -9.77
N THR A 133 -15.02 -7.40 -9.79
CA THR A 133 -14.14 -8.21 -10.65
C THR A 133 -13.38 -9.31 -9.91
N GLY A 134 -13.58 -9.46 -8.60
CA GLY A 134 -12.92 -10.49 -7.80
C GLY A 134 -13.27 -10.43 -6.31
N SER A 135 -12.91 -11.50 -5.59
CA SER A 135 -13.15 -11.62 -4.15
C SER A 135 -11.95 -11.16 -3.34
N TYR A 136 -12.12 -10.08 -2.57
CA TYR A 136 -11.06 -9.47 -1.76
C TYR A 136 -11.61 -9.10 -0.36
N PRO A 137 -11.68 -10.04 0.60
CA PRO A 137 -12.36 -9.83 1.88
C PRO A 137 -11.84 -8.63 2.68
N ALA A 138 -10.52 -8.42 2.73
CA ALA A 138 -9.92 -7.28 3.43
C ALA A 138 -10.33 -5.94 2.79
N LEU A 139 -10.33 -5.87 1.46
CA LEU A 139 -10.79 -4.68 0.74
C LEU A 139 -12.28 -4.43 0.93
N ALA A 140 -13.10 -5.49 0.97
CA ALA A 140 -14.54 -5.39 1.22
C ALA A 140 -14.82 -4.81 2.61
N ALA A 141 -14.11 -5.28 3.64
CA ALA A 141 -14.21 -4.73 4.99
C ALA A 141 -13.77 -3.26 5.04
N ALA A 142 -12.66 -2.91 4.39
CA ALA A 142 -12.19 -1.52 4.31
C ALA A 142 -13.19 -0.61 3.56
N ALA A 143 -13.76 -1.07 2.45
CA ALA A 143 -14.76 -0.31 1.69
C ALA A 143 -16.01 0.01 2.51
N LEU A 144 -16.49 -0.94 3.33
CA LEU A 144 -17.60 -0.71 4.26
C LEU A 144 -17.23 0.27 5.36
N ALA A 145 -16.04 0.13 5.98
CA ALA A 145 -15.59 1.03 7.02
C ALA A 145 -15.43 2.48 6.52
N VAL A 146 -14.80 2.66 5.35
CA VAL A 146 -14.60 4.00 4.76
C VAL A 146 -15.93 4.65 4.39
N ALA A 147 -16.86 3.91 3.79
CA ALA A 147 -18.20 4.43 3.47
C ALA A 147 -18.98 4.81 4.73
N GLY A 148 -18.94 3.97 5.78
CA GLY A 148 -19.60 4.25 7.05
C GLY A 148 -19.05 5.50 7.75
N GLU A 149 -17.72 5.72 7.71
CA GLU A 149 -17.11 6.94 8.25
C GLU A 149 -17.48 8.19 7.43
N ALA A 150 -17.60 8.08 6.10
CA ALA A 150 -18.08 9.19 5.27
C ALA A 150 -19.54 9.57 5.59
N GLU A 151 -20.41 8.57 5.77
CA GLU A 151 -21.80 8.78 6.18
C GLU A 151 -21.90 9.39 7.59
N ALA A 152 -21.14 8.87 8.55
CA ALA A 152 -21.10 9.40 9.92
C ALA A 152 -20.57 10.84 9.97
N ALA A 153 -19.62 11.19 9.10
CA ALA A 153 -19.15 12.57 8.95
C ALA A 153 -20.28 13.49 8.46
N ARG A 154 -21.03 13.09 7.41
CA ARG A 154 -22.19 13.86 6.91
C ARG A 154 -23.28 14.00 7.97
N ALA A 155 -23.58 12.93 8.71
CA ALA A 155 -24.56 12.97 9.79
C ALA A 155 -24.14 13.94 10.90
N SER A 156 -22.85 13.97 11.26
CA SER A 156 -22.30 14.92 12.24
C SER A 156 -22.40 16.36 11.73
N LEU A 157 -22.12 16.60 10.44
CA LEU A 157 -22.29 17.91 9.82
C LEU A 157 -23.74 18.40 9.82
N ALA A 158 -24.70 17.50 9.57
CA ALA A 158 -26.12 17.83 9.53
C ALA A 158 -26.65 18.38 10.87
N VAL A 159 -26.03 17.96 11.99
CA VAL A 159 -26.36 18.47 13.35
C VAL A 159 -25.40 19.56 13.84
N GLY A 160 -24.49 20.05 12.99
CA GLY A 160 -23.53 21.11 13.30
C GLY A 160 -22.28 20.67 14.08
N ASP A 161 -22.07 19.36 14.28
CA ASP A 161 -20.91 18.83 14.99
C ASP A 161 -19.70 18.65 14.06
N THR A 162 -19.04 19.78 13.76
CA THR A 162 -17.85 19.81 12.89
C THR A 162 -16.66 19.03 13.46
N GLY A 163 -16.47 19.04 14.78
CA GLY A 163 -15.38 18.32 15.43
C GLY A 163 -15.52 16.81 15.24
N ARG A 164 -16.72 16.27 15.48
CA ARG A 164 -17.00 14.85 15.25
C ARG A 164 -16.92 14.48 13.76
N ALA A 165 -17.36 15.35 12.87
CA ALA A 165 -17.18 15.14 11.43
C ALA A 165 -15.71 14.97 11.05
N VAL A 166 -14.81 15.81 11.58
CA VAL A 166 -13.37 15.70 11.32
C VAL A 166 -12.78 14.38 11.85
N LEU A 167 -13.23 13.92 13.03
CA LEU A 167 -12.80 12.63 13.57
C LEU A 167 -13.22 11.47 12.66
N HIS A 168 -14.46 11.47 12.16
CA HIS A 168 -14.96 10.46 11.23
C HIS A 168 -14.17 10.48 9.90
N LEU A 169 -14.01 11.66 9.30
CA LEU A 169 -13.20 11.83 8.08
C LEU A 169 -11.76 11.34 8.26
N THR A 170 -11.18 11.56 9.43
CA THR A 170 -9.82 11.11 9.75
C THR A 170 -9.73 9.59 9.84
N ARG A 171 -10.69 8.93 10.51
CA ARG A 171 -10.72 7.47 10.59
C ARG A 171 -10.91 6.84 9.21
N GLY A 172 -11.85 7.35 8.41
CA GLY A 172 -12.08 6.89 7.05
C GLY A 172 -10.83 7.05 6.17
N ALA A 173 -10.14 8.19 6.24
CA ALA A 173 -8.92 8.41 5.46
C ALA A 173 -7.74 7.52 5.90
N ILE A 174 -7.64 7.15 7.17
CA ILE A 174 -6.61 6.21 7.65
C ILE A 174 -6.94 4.80 7.16
N ALA A 175 -8.20 4.35 7.31
CA ALA A 175 -8.64 3.04 6.83
C ALA A 175 -8.43 2.87 5.31
N ALA A 176 -8.74 3.90 4.53
CA ALA A 176 -8.48 3.90 3.08
C ALA A 176 -6.98 3.77 2.75
N ARG A 177 -6.11 4.43 3.52
CA ARG A 177 -4.65 4.43 3.30
C ARG A 177 -3.96 3.11 3.58
N GLU A 178 -4.55 2.23 4.38
CA GLU A 178 -4.02 0.86 4.53
C GLU A 178 -3.97 0.11 3.18
N HIS A 179 -4.84 0.52 2.25
CA HIS A 179 -4.93 0.01 0.89
C HIS A 179 -4.35 0.97 -0.16
N ALA A 180 -3.64 2.04 0.22
CA ALA A 180 -2.91 2.86 -0.73
C ALA A 180 -1.73 2.10 -1.36
N PRO A 181 -1.29 2.44 -2.59
CA PRO A 181 -0.14 1.80 -3.25
C PRO A 181 1.12 1.75 -2.37
N LEU A 182 1.37 2.82 -1.62
CA LEU A 182 2.47 2.92 -0.67
C LEU A 182 2.40 1.85 0.44
N SER A 183 1.27 1.76 1.14
CA SER A 183 1.06 0.81 2.25
C SER A 183 1.05 -0.64 1.78
N VAL A 184 0.45 -0.91 0.61
CA VAL A 184 0.46 -2.25 0.01
C VAL A 184 1.88 -2.62 -0.44
N GLY A 185 2.61 -1.68 -1.04
CA GLY A 185 4.01 -1.87 -1.42
C GLY A 185 4.92 -2.23 -0.24
N LEU A 186 4.78 -1.53 0.88
CA LEU A 186 5.52 -1.84 2.11
C LEU A 186 5.24 -3.26 2.62
N ARG A 187 3.97 -3.68 2.67
CA ARG A 187 3.61 -5.04 3.11
C ARG A 187 4.18 -6.11 2.17
N LEU A 188 4.18 -5.86 0.86
CA LEU A 188 4.81 -6.74 -0.12
C LEU A 188 6.32 -6.83 0.08
N MET A 189 7.00 -5.71 0.34
CA MET A 189 8.44 -5.72 0.62
C MET A 189 8.76 -6.51 1.89
N ALA A 190 7.98 -6.35 2.96
CA ALA A 190 8.14 -7.14 4.19
C ALA A 190 7.92 -8.64 3.93
N ALA A 191 6.99 -9.01 3.05
CA ALA A 191 6.79 -10.39 2.63
C ALA A 191 8.01 -10.93 1.85
N VAL A 192 8.57 -10.13 0.92
CA VAL A 192 9.81 -10.47 0.20
C VAL A 192 10.97 -10.68 1.17
N GLU A 193 11.18 -9.76 2.12
CA GLU A 193 12.23 -9.86 3.14
C GLU A 193 12.10 -11.13 3.99
N THR A 194 10.88 -11.40 4.48
CA THR A 194 10.56 -12.61 5.24
C THR A 194 10.90 -13.86 4.43
N ARG A 195 10.56 -13.86 3.14
CA ARG A 195 10.83 -14.99 2.25
C ARG A 195 12.33 -15.18 2.01
N LEU A 196 13.06 -14.11 1.76
CA LEU A 196 14.53 -14.16 1.63
C LEU A 196 15.21 -14.67 2.92
N ALA A 197 14.71 -14.27 4.09
CA ALA A 197 15.22 -14.71 5.38
C ALA A 197 14.94 -16.20 5.67
N SER A 198 13.89 -16.78 5.06
CA SER A 198 13.51 -18.19 5.25
C SER A 198 14.49 -19.23 4.64
N GLY A 199 15.63 -18.78 4.09
CA GLY A 199 16.72 -19.67 3.68
C GLY A 199 16.58 -20.25 2.28
N VAL A 200 15.96 -19.50 1.35
CA VAL A 200 15.95 -19.87 -0.08
C VAL A 200 17.40 -19.93 -0.58
N GLY A 201 17.79 -21.03 -1.20
CA GLY A 201 19.14 -21.22 -1.73
C GLY A 201 19.52 -20.12 -2.74
N GLU A 202 20.82 -19.81 -2.82
CA GLU A 202 21.29 -18.72 -3.68
C GLU A 202 21.12 -19.07 -5.17
N SER A 203 20.12 -18.49 -5.83
CA SER A 203 19.83 -18.67 -7.25
C SER A 203 19.85 -17.34 -8.03
N ALA A 204 19.79 -17.42 -9.36
CA ALA A 204 19.68 -16.21 -10.20
C ALA A 204 18.37 -15.45 -9.92
N GLY A 205 17.27 -16.16 -9.67
CA GLY A 205 16.00 -15.58 -9.27
C GLY A 205 16.09 -14.86 -7.94
N VAL A 206 16.74 -15.47 -6.94
CA VAL A 206 16.96 -14.86 -5.61
C VAL A 206 17.82 -13.60 -5.70
N ARG A 207 18.92 -13.60 -6.45
CA ARG A 207 19.72 -12.38 -6.68
C ARG A 207 18.92 -11.25 -7.30
N ARG A 208 18.10 -11.57 -8.30
CA ARG A 208 17.23 -10.61 -8.97
C ARG A 208 16.16 -10.07 -8.02
N ALA A 209 15.56 -10.92 -7.18
CA ALA A 209 14.61 -10.50 -6.17
C ALA A 209 15.23 -9.53 -5.15
N ARG A 210 16.47 -9.77 -4.70
CA ARG A 210 17.19 -8.82 -3.83
C ARG A 210 17.43 -7.47 -4.50
N HIS A 211 17.80 -7.46 -5.76
CA HIS A 211 17.97 -6.21 -6.52
C HIS A 211 16.65 -5.45 -6.67
N LEU A 212 15.56 -6.15 -7.02
CA LEU A 212 14.22 -5.55 -7.12
C LEU A 212 13.72 -5.01 -5.78
N LEU A 213 14.05 -5.67 -4.67
CA LEU A 213 13.74 -5.17 -3.33
C LEU A 213 14.50 -3.87 -3.02
N ALA A 214 15.77 -3.75 -3.42
CA ALA A 214 16.52 -2.51 -3.31
C ALA A 214 15.88 -1.39 -4.16
N ASP A 215 15.56 -1.68 -5.43
CA ASP A 215 14.85 -0.73 -6.30
C ASP A 215 13.49 -0.30 -5.74
N ALA A 216 12.78 -1.21 -5.06
CA ALA A 216 11.52 -0.89 -4.42
C ALA A 216 11.71 0.09 -3.24
N ARG A 217 12.75 -0.11 -2.42
CA ARG A 217 13.12 0.82 -1.33
C ARG A 217 13.45 2.20 -1.89
N ASP A 218 14.22 2.27 -2.96
CA ASP A 218 14.58 3.54 -3.62
C ASP A 218 13.34 4.23 -4.20
N GLY A 219 12.42 3.47 -4.81
CA GLY A 219 11.13 3.98 -5.26
C GLY A 219 10.32 4.60 -4.13
N LEU A 220 10.26 3.94 -2.96
CA LEU A 220 9.57 4.50 -1.79
C LEU A 220 10.24 5.75 -1.24
N ALA A 221 11.58 5.77 -1.16
CA ALA A 221 12.34 6.91 -0.68
C ALA A 221 12.15 8.15 -1.57
N THR A 222 11.98 7.94 -2.88
CA THR A 222 11.75 9.00 -3.89
C THR A 222 10.28 9.35 -4.10
N GLY A 223 9.34 8.66 -3.44
CA GLY A 223 7.91 8.92 -3.52
C GLY A 223 7.17 8.21 -4.67
N ASP A 224 7.87 7.41 -5.49
CA ASP A 224 7.30 6.61 -6.55
C ASP A 224 6.72 5.28 -6.00
N SER A 225 5.57 5.41 -5.33
CA SER A 225 4.90 4.29 -4.67
C SER A 225 4.39 3.22 -5.64
N VAL A 226 4.01 3.58 -6.86
CA VAL A 226 3.52 2.64 -7.87
C VAL A 226 4.67 1.80 -8.42
N ARG A 227 5.82 2.41 -8.72
CA ARG A 227 7.02 1.65 -9.10
C ARG A 227 7.45 0.73 -7.97
N ALA A 228 7.51 1.24 -6.73
CA ALA A 228 7.89 0.41 -5.58
C ALA A 228 6.97 -0.81 -5.43
N LEU A 229 5.65 -0.61 -5.51
CA LEU A 229 4.65 -1.68 -5.52
C LEU A 229 4.94 -2.72 -6.61
N ARG A 230 5.13 -2.29 -7.86
CA ARG A 230 5.40 -3.18 -9.00
C ARG A 230 6.69 -3.97 -8.82
N ARG A 231 7.76 -3.34 -8.31
CA ARG A 231 9.05 -3.99 -8.05
C ARG A 231 8.96 -5.03 -6.93
N ALA A 232 8.27 -4.69 -5.84
CA ALA A 232 8.05 -5.60 -4.73
C ALA A 232 7.23 -6.84 -5.13
N VAL A 233 6.17 -6.65 -5.92
CA VAL A 233 5.39 -7.78 -6.47
C VAL A 233 6.25 -8.68 -7.33
N TYR A 234 7.03 -8.09 -8.25
CA TYR A 234 7.84 -8.90 -9.14
C TYR A 234 8.94 -9.66 -8.39
N ALA A 235 9.53 -9.06 -7.35
CA ALA A 235 10.46 -9.75 -6.47
C ALA A 235 9.81 -10.97 -5.80
N LEU A 236 8.58 -10.82 -5.29
CA LEU A 236 7.86 -11.90 -4.61
C LEU A 236 7.49 -13.03 -5.57
N GLN A 237 7.03 -12.70 -6.79
CA GLN A 237 6.72 -13.69 -7.83
C GLN A 237 7.94 -14.51 -8.24
N LEU A 238 9.13 -13.90 -8.29
CA LEU A 238 10.37 -14.64 -8.55
C LEU A 238 10.65 -15.65 -7.43
N LEU A 239 10.45 -15.25 -6.17
CA LEU A 239 10.68 -16.15 -5.03
C LEU A 239 9.67 -17.30 -4.98
N ASP A 240 8.40 -17.03 -5.30
CA ASP A 240 7.36 -18.07 -5.39
C ASP A 240 7.68 -19.09 -6.51
N ALA A 241 8.18 -18.64 -7.65
CA ALA A 241 8.56 -19.52 -8.76
C ALA A 241 9.74 -20.44 -8.42
N GLU A 242 10.69 -19.97 -7.61
CA GLU A 242 11.84 -20.77 -7.15
C GLU A 242 11.40 -21.88 -6.20
N GLU A 243 10.40 -21.64 -5.34
CA GLU A 243 9.82 -22.65 -4.46
C GLU A 243 9.12 -23.77 -5.24
N ILE A 244 8.40 -23.43 -6.31
CA ILE A 244 7.73 -24.43 -7.16
C ILE A 244 8.77 -25.29 -7.91
N THR A 245 9.94 -24.73 -8.22
CA THR A 245 11.00 -25.40 -8.99
C THR A 245 11.90 -26.28 -8.11
N ILE A 246 11.87 -26.09 -6.78
CA ILE A 246 12.53 -26.97 -5.81
C ILE A 246 11.46 -27.72 -5.01
N PRO A 247 10.82 -28.78 -5.57
CA PRO A 247 10.02 -29.67 -4.75
C PRO A 247 10.92 -30.26 -3.66
N GLY A 248 10.45 -30.25 -2.41
CA GLY A 248 11.08 -30.95 -1.28
C GLY A 248 11.36 -32.45 -1.52
N ALA A 249 10.89 -33.01 -2.64
CA ALA A 249 11.22 -34.34 -3.12
C ALA A 249 12.71 -34.54 -3.45
N VAL A 250 13.47 -33.51 -3.85
CA VAL A 250 14.92 -33.71 -4.17
C VAL A 250 15.80 -33.67 -2.91
N ARG A 251 15.34 -33.04 -1.82
CA ARG A 251 16.11 -33.00 -0.56
C ARG A 251 16.11 -34.37 0.15
N ALA A 252 14.98 -35.08 0.10
CA ALA A 252 14.88 -36.42 0.69
C ALA A 252 15.67 -37.50 -0.09
N THR A 253 15.84 -37.35 -1.41
CA THR A 253 16.58 -38.34 -2.23
C THR A 253 18.10 -38.13 -2.17
N VAL A 254 18.57 -36.91 -1.89
CA VAL A 254 20.02 -36.64 -1.76
C VAL A 254 20.54 -37.06 -0.37
N ASP A 255 19.73 -36.91 0.69
CA ASP A 255 20.10 -37.38 2.03
C ASP A 255 19.96 -38.91 2.20
N SER A 256 19.23 -39.61 1.31
CA SER A 256 19.13 -41.07 1.33
C SER A 256 20.18 -41.80 0.48
N LEU A 257 21.15 -41.07 -0.11
CA LEU A 257 22.21 -41.62 -0.97
C LEU A 257 23.62 -41.39 -0.40
N ALA A 258 23.75 -41.17 0.91
CA ALA A 258 25.03 -41.36 1.59
C ALA A 258 25.41 -42.86 1.52
N PRO A 259 26.58 -43.22 0.98
CA PRO A 259 26.94 -44.61 0.77
C PRO A 259 27.15 -45.30 2.12
N LEU A 260 26.55 -46.48 2.27
CA LEU A 260 27.02 -47.50 3.18
C LEU A 260 28.52 -47.73 2.89
N GLN A 261 29.38 -47.24 3.79
CA GLN A 261 30.74 -47.72 3.99
C GLN A 261 30.86 -48.23 5.42
#